data_AF-A0A150IZM6-F1
#
_entry.id   AF-A0A150IZM6-F1
#
_cell.length_a   1.000
_cell.length_b   1.000
_cell.length_c   1.000
_cell.angle_alpha   90.00
_cell.angle_beta   90.00
_cell.angle_gamma   90.00
#
_symmetry.space_group_name_H-M   'P 1'
#
loop_
_entity.id
_entity.type
_entity.pdbx_description
1 polymer ?
#
loop_
_entity_poly.entity_id
_entity_poly.type
_entity_poly.pdbx_seq_one_letter_code
_entity_poly.pdbx_strand_id
1 'polypeptide(L)'
;MLSNIFHKREVPEIHSVSGITIMEPEDIVKGEEELRERIDSFKYSEVINLVRSDSDMIASYAAAPNNYEKLHFYRMIFDDKTSLIESDVVKKFINEAFHIENNYIYQLNPCEYQIIPNYIIDECNQHIELLKKDS
;
A
#
# COMPACT_ATOMS: atom_id res chain seq x y z
N MET A 1 -12.68 2.02 -7.49
CA MET A 1 -12.65 1.18 -6.27
C MET A 1 -11.28 1.09 -5.60
N LEU A 2 -10.23 0.59 -6.27
CA LEU A 2 -8.88 0.40 -5.70
C LEU A 2 -8.27 1.66 -5.06
N SER A 3 -8.46 2.83 -5.69
CA SER A 3 -8.00 4.12 -5.13
C SER A 3 -8.51 4.35 -3.70
N ASN A 4 -9.75 3.96 -3.37
CA ASN A 4 -10.30 4.12 -2.04
C ASN A 4 -9.60 3.25 -0.99
N ILE A 5 -9.13 2.06 -1.38
CA ILE A 5 -8.36 1.15 -0.51
C ILE A 5 -7.00 1.77 -0.17
N PHE A 6 -6.29 2.29 -1.17
CA PHE A 6 -4.99 2.92 -0.96
C PHE A 6 -5.08 4.16 -0.07
N HIS A 7 -6.21 4.87 -0.10
CA HIS A 7 -6.49 6.00 0.79
C HIS A 7 -7.21 5.60 2.10
N LYS A 8 -7.30 4.29 2.41
CA LYS A 8 -7.91 3.72 3.63
C LYS A 8 -9.36 4.19 3.91
N ARG A 9 -10.13 4.52 2.85
CA ARG A 9 -11.50 5.01 2.98
C ARG A 9 -12.47 3.87 3.28
N GLU A 10 -13.12 3.93 4.43
CA GLU A 10 -14.11 2.93 4.86
C GLU A 10 -15.31 2.87 3.91
N VAL A 11 -15.80 4.05 3.52
CA VAL A 11 -16.85 4.18 2.51
C VAL A 11 -16.19 4.61 1.19
N PRO A 12 -16.34 3.85 0.08
CA PRO A 12 -15.74 4.21 -1.18
C PRO A 12 -16.32 5.51 -1.73
N GLU A 13 -15.45 6.38 -2.25
CA GLU A 13 -15.81 7.64 -2.88
C GLU A 13 -15.52 7.60 -4.39
N ILE A 14 -16.26 8.42 -5.13
CA ILE A 14 -16.04 8.74 -6.54
C ILE A 14 -15.61 10.20 -6.60
N HIS A 15 -14.39 10.42 -7.11
CA HIS A 15 -13.82 11.75 -7.30
C HIS A 15 -14.01 12.12 -8.77
N SER A 16 -14.81 13.14 -9.04
CA SER A 16 -15.09 13.64 -10.38
C SER A 16 -14.82 15.15 -10.46
N VAL A 17 -14.88 15.70 -11.67
CA VAL A 17 -14.75 17.16 -11.89
C VAL A 17 -15.84 17.94 -11.15
N SER A 18 -17.00 17.32 -10.90
CA SER A 18 -18.15 17.91 -10.21
C SER A 18 -18.10 17.75 -8.68
N GLY A 19 -17.10 17.06 -8.13
CA GLY A 19 -16.88 16.93 -6.70
C GLY A 19 -16.69 15.48 -6.24
N ILE A 20 -16.83 15.27 -4.94
CA ILE A 20 -16.71 13.95 -4.29
C ILE A 20 -18.12 13.44 -3.98
N THR A 21 -18.44 12.24 -4.47
CA THR A 21 -19.71 11.56 -4.18
C THR A 21 -19.44 10.19 -3.58
N ILE A 22 -20.31 9.71 -2.70
CA ILE A 22 -20.22 8.35 -2.16
C ILE A 22 -20.60 7.35 -3.26
N MET A 23 -19.91 6.22 -3.31
CA MET A 23 -20.23 5.14 -4.24
C MET A 23 -21.49 4.42 -3.78
N GLU A 24 -22.45 4.27 -4.68
CA GLU A 24 -23.69 3.54 -4.39
C GLU A 24 -23.41 2.03 -4.22
N PRO A 25 -24.23 1.29 -3.44
CA PRO A 25 -24.02 -0.13 -3.21
C PRO A 25 -23.93 -0.96 -4.50
N GLU A 26 -24.70 -0.61 -5.52
CA GLU A 26 -24.71 -1.28 -6.82
C GLU A 26 -23.37 -1.10 -7.56
N ASP A 27 -22.77 0.10 -7.50
CA ASP A 27 -21.46 0.39 -8.09
C ASP A 27 -20.33 -0.33 -7.36
N ILE A 28 -20.45 -0.49 -6.03
CA ILE A 28 -19.51 -1.28 -5.23
C ILE A 28 -19.54 -2.74 -5.68
N VAL A 29 -20.73 -3.34 -5.76
CA VAL A 29 -20.89 -4.75 -6.18
C VAL A 29 -20.31 -4.96 -7.57
N LYS A 30 -20.63 -4.07 -8.51
CA LYS A 30 -20.08 -4.13 -9.86
C LYS A 30 -18.56 -4.02 -9.87
N GLY A 31 -17.99 -3.08 -9.09
CA GLY A 31 -16.55 -2.93 -8.97
C GLY A 31 -15.87 -4.17 -8.37
N GLU A 32 -16.51 -4.83 -7.41
CA GLU A 32 -16.02 -6.09 -6.84
C GLU A 32 -16.09 -7.24 -7.84
N GLU A 33 -17.16 -7.35 -8.64
CA GLU A 33 -17.27 -8.33 -9.71
C GLU A 33 -16.15 -8.17 -10.74
N GLU A 34 -15.88 -6.94 -11.19
CA GLU A 34 -14.78 -6.63 -12.10
C GLU A 34 -13.40 -7.00 -11.53
N LEU A 35 -13.20 -6.83 -10.21
CA LEU A 35 -11.95 -7.23 -9.56
C LEU A 35 -11.84 -8.74 -9.36
N ARG A 36 -12.96 -9.44 -9.16
CA ARG A 36 -12.99 -10.90 -9.02
C ARG A 36 -12.52 -11.63 -10.27
N GLU A 37 -12.56 -11.00 -11.43
CA GLU A 37 -11.95 -11.54 -12.66
C GLU A 37 -10.42 -11.69 -12.56
N ARG A 38 -9.77 -10.96 -11.65
CA ARG A 38 -8.30 -10.95 -11.47
C ARG A 38 -7.85 -11.41 -10.09
N ILE A 39 -8.69 -11.21 -9.07
CA ILE A 39 -8.41 -11.50 -7.67
C ILE A 39 -9.61 -12.28 -7.13
N ASP A 40 -9.50 -13.61 -7.16
CA ASP A 40 -10.55 -14.47 -6.65
C ASP A 40 -10.96 -14.08 -5.23
N SER A 41 -12.27 -14.12 -4.96
CA SER A 41 -12.86 -13.79 -3.66
C SER A 41 -12.66 -12.34 -3.18
N PHE A 42 -12.28 -11.40 -4.06
CA PHE A 42 -12.16 -10.00 -3.68
C PHE A 42 -13.46 -9.46 -3.05
N LYS A 43 -13.31 -8.80 -1.88
CA LYS A 43 -14.36 -8.08 -1.16
C LYS A 43 -13.78 -6.82 -0.53
N TYR A 44 -14.38 -5.67 -0.84
CA TYR A 44 -13.92 -4.37 -0.38
C TYR A 44 -13.88 -4.30 1.14
N SER A 45 -14.95 -4.76 1.81
CA SER A 45 -15.08 -4.72 3.26
C SER A 45 -13.99 -5.52 4.00
N GLU A 46 -13.55 -6.63 3.43
CA GLU A 46 -12.50 -7.45 4.05
C GLU A 46 -11.13 -6.79 3.86
N VAL A 47 -10.85 -6.29 2.65
CA VAL A 47 -9.58 -5.63 2.33
C VAL A 47 -9.42 -4.30 3.09
N ILE A 48 -10.50 -3.54 3.26
CA ILE A 48 -10.42 -2.26 3.97
C ILE A 48 -10.19 -2.45 5.47
N ASN A 49 -10.77 -3.51 6.06
CA ASN A 49 -10.51 -3.87 7.46
C ASN A 49 -9.05 -4.28 7.66
N LEU A 50 -8.50 -5.07 6.72
CA LEU A 50 -7.09 -5.43 6.70
C LEU A 50 -6.20 -4.17 6.64
N VAL A 51 -6.44 -3.28 5.67
CA VAL A 51 -5.58 -2.12 5.41
C VAL A 51 -5.64 -1.06 6.53
N ARG A 52 -6.73 -1.01 7.28
CA ARG A 52 -6.88 -0.11 8.44
C ARG A 52 -6.33 -0.69 9.74
N SER A 53 -6.04 -1.99 9.78
CA SER A 53 -5.45 -2.66 10.94
C SER A 53 -3.93 -2.62 10.82
N ASP A 54 -3.29 -1.81 11.68
CA ASP A 54 -1.82 -1.77 11.74
C ASP A 54 -1.25 -3.17 12.04
N SER A 55 -1.91 -3.95 12.91
CA SER A 55 -1.47 -5.30 13.24
C SER A 55 -1.50 -6.27 12.05
N ASP A 56 -2.55 -6.24 11.25
CA ASP A 56 -2.68 -7.12 10.08
C ASP A 56 -1.77 -6.67 8.93
N MET A 57 -1.58 -5.36 8.77
CA MET A 57 -0.64 -4.81 7.81
C MET A 57 0.81 -5.12 8.17
N ILE A 58 1.17 -5.06 9.46
CA ILE A 58 2.49 -5.49 9.95
C ILE A 58 2.68 -7.00 9.74
N ALA A 59 1.65 -7.82 9.97
CA ALA A 59 1.72 -9.25 9.68
C ALA A 59 1.93 -9.51 8.18
N SER A 60 1.24 -8.76 7.32
CA SER A 60 1.40 -8.83 5.86
C SER A 60 2.80 -8.40 5.41
N TYR A 61 3.34 -7.33 6.00
CA TYR A 61 4.72 -6.89 5.78
C TYR A 61 5.74 -7.98 6.15
N ALA A 62 5.54 -8.65 7.28
CA ALA A 62 6.43 -9.73 7.72
C ALA A 62 6.36 -10.96 6.80
N ALA A 63 5.17 -11.27 6.28
CA ALA A 63 4.91 -12.40 5.39
C ALA A 63 5.27 -12.15 3.92
N ALA A 64 5.57 -10.90 3.54
CA ALA A 64 5.85 -10.53 2.16
C ALA A 64 7.05 -11.32 1.58
N PRO A 65 6.91 -11.90 0.37
CA PRO A 65 7.86 -12.84 -0.21
C PRO A 65 9.16 -12.19 -0.70
N ASN A 66 9.15 -10.88 -0.95
CA ASN A 66 10.31 -10.14 -1.47
C ASN A 66 10.36 -8.71 -0.92
N ASN A 67 11.53 -8.07 -1.07
CA ASN A 67 11.77 -6.71 -0.58
C ASN A 67 10.91 -5.65 -1.28
N TYR A 68 10.48 -5.90 -2.52
CA TYR A 68 9.64 -4.97 -3.26
C TYR A 68 8.22 -4.90 -2.66
N GLU A 69 7.61 -6.06 -2.39
CA GLU A 69 6.32 -6.14 -1.70
C GLU A 69 6.40 -5.61 -0.27
N LYS A 70 7.49 -5.89 0.47
CA LYS A 70 7.74 -5.27 1.78
C LYS A 70 7.69 -3.76 1.70
N LEU A 71 8.32 -3.16 0.68
CA LEU A 71 8.34 -1.71 0.53
C LEU A 71 6.95 -1.13 0.25
N HIS A 72 6.10 -1.84 -0.51
CA HIS A 72 4.71 -1.45 -0.74
C HIS A 72 3.87 -1.50 0.53
N PHE A 73 3.97 -2.59 1.31
CA PHE A 73 3.29 -2.68 2.61
C PHE A 73 3.76 -1.58 3.56
N TYR A 74 5.08 -1.36 3.65
CA TYR A 74 5.67 -0.29 4.45
C TYR A 74 5.09 1.08 4.06
N ARG A 75 5.05 1.38 2.76
CA ARG A 75 4.45 2.64 2.27
C ARG A 75 3.00 2.78 2.71
N MET A 76 2.19 1.73 2.61
CA MET A 76 0.79 1.77 3.04
C MET A 76 0.64 1.93 4.56
N ILE A 77 1.51 1.33 5.37
CA ILE A 77 1.48 1.45 6.84
C ILE A 77 1.78 2.87 7.29
N PHE A 78 2.75 3.53 6.64
CA PHE A 78 3.28 4.83 7.04
C PHE A 78 2.73 6.03 6.24
N ASP A 79 1.81 5.82 5.29
CA ASP A 79 1.21 6.89 4.46
C ASP A 79 0.57 8.01 5.32
N ASP A 80 -0.13 7.62 6.40
CA ASP A 80 -0.74 8.51 7.39
C ASP A 80 0.17 8.82 8.59
N LYS A 81 1.34 8.18 8.66
CA LYS A 81 2.28 8.23 9.81
C LYS A 81 3.63 8.82 9.42
N THR A 82 3.64 9.74 8.45
CA THR A 82 4.85 10.38 7.92
C THR A 82 5.68 11.11 8.97
N SER A 83 5.08 11.49 10.11
CA SER A 83 5.78 12.06 11.27
C SER A 83 6.67 11.06 12.02
N LEU A 84 6.39 9.75 11.94
CA LEU A 84 7.19 8.69 12.58
C LEU A 84 8.41 8.28 11.76
N ILE A 85 8.49 8.70 10.50
CA ILE A 85 9.62 8.41 9.62
C ILE A 85 10.63 9.55 9.78
N GLU A 86 11.55 9.44 10.73
CA GLU A 86 12.63 10.42 10.91
C GLU A 86 13.73 10.29 9.83
N SER A 87 13.86 9.10 9.21
CA SER A 87 14.89 8.82 8.21
C SER A 87 14.54 9.42 6.84
N ASP A 88 15.20 10.53 6.51
CA ASP A 88 15.14 11.20 5.20
C ASP A 88 15.59 10.26 4.06
N VAL A 89 16.41 9.25 4.37
CA VAL A 89 16.95 8.28 3.42
C VAL A 89 15.86 7.37 2.86
N VAL A 90 15.02 6.79 3.73
CA VAL A 90 13.92 5.91 3.31
C VAL A 90 12.86 6.70 2.55
N LYS A 91 12.49 7.89 3.06
CA LYS A 91 11.56 8.81 2.38
C LYS A 91 12.04 9.18 1.00
N LYS A 92 13.30 9.61 0.88
CA LYS A 92 13.91 9.97 -0.40
C LYS A 92 13.97 8.78 -1.35
N PHE A 93 14.35 7.59 -0.87
CA PHE A 93 14.38 6.38 -1.69
C PHE A 93 12.99 6.00 -2.21
N ILE A 94 11.96 6.01 -1.35
CA ILE A 94 10.58 5.74 -1.76
C ILE A 94 10.13 6.78 -2.78
N ASN A 95 10.37 8.06 -2.54
CA ASN A 95 10.02 9.11 -3.50
C ASN A 95 10.74 8.88 -4.85
N GLU A 96 12.06 8.69 -4.86
CA GLU A 96 12.84 8.48 -6.09
C GLU A 96 12.49 7.17 -6.82
N ALA A 97 12.28 6.07 -6.09
CA ALA A 97 11.93 4.78 -6.67
C ALA A 97 10.48 4.72 -7.18
N PHE A 98 9.58 5.54 -6.64
CA PHE A 98 8.16 5.55 -7.00
C PHE A 98 7.70 6.83 -7.74
N HIS A 99 8.60 7.77 -8.06
CA HIS A 99 8.35 8.80 -9.07
C HIS A 99 8.32 8.15 -10.46
N ILE A 100 7.10 7.81 -10.88
CA ILE A 100 6.72 7.00 -12.05
C ILE A 100 7.07 7.64 -13.42
N GLU A 101 7.66 8.83 -13.49
CA GLU A 101 7.76 9.54 -14.77
C GLU A 101 8.83 9.06 -15.77
N ASN A 102 9.73 8.10 -15.46
CA ASN A 102 10.60 7.55 -16.54
C ASN A 102 11.30 6.18 -16.33
N ASN A 103 11.23 5.53 -15.16
CA ASN A 103 12.12 4.39 -14.87
C ASN A 103 11.53 2.98 -15.04
N TYR A 104 10.20 2.81 -15.16
CA TYR A 104 9.58 1.48 -15.24
C TYR A 104 9.69 0.81 -16.62
N ILE A 105 10.02 1.55 -17.69
CA ILE A 105 10.08 0.99 -19.06
C ILE A 105 11.32 0.11 -19.26
N TYR A 106 12.38 0.29 -18.45
CA TYR A 106 13.68 -0.38 -18.65
C TYR A 106 14.17 -1.22 -17.45
N GLN A 107 13.34 -1.41 -16.43
CA GLN A 107 13.73 -2.17 -15.23
C GLN A 107 13.26 -3.62 -15.30
N LEU A 108 14.12 -4.54 -14.85
CA LEU A 108 13.78 -5.95 -14.64
C LEU A 108 12.63 -6.06 -13.63
N ASN A 109 11.82 -7.13 -13.73
CA ASN A 109 10.71 -7.38 -12.81
C ASN A 109 11.22 -7.32 -11.35
N PRO A 110 10.82 -6.34 -10.53
CA PRO A 110 11.39 -6.13 -9.19
C PRO A 110 10.96 -7.21 -8.19
N CYS A 111 9.93 -7.99 -8.51
CA CYS A 111 9.55 -9.18 -7.74
C CYS A 111 10.44 -10.38 -8.06
N GLU A 112 11.05 -10.44 -9.25
CA GLU A 112 11.97 -11.50 -9.67
C GLU A 112 13.43 -11.14 -9.38
N TYR A 113 13.79 -9.87 -9.55
CA TYR A 113 15.13 -9.35 -9.37
C TYR A 113 15.11 -8.39 -8.18
N GLN A 114 15.74 -8.79 -7.07
CA GLN A 114 15.80 -8.01 -5.82
C GLN A 114 16.60 -6.72 -6.03
N ILE A 115 15.96 -5.70 -6.59
CA ILE A 115 16.56 -4.38 -6.88
C ILE A 115 16.57 -3.45 -5.66
N ILE A 116 15.84 -3.80 -4.60
CA ILE A 116 15.76 -3.00 -3.37
C ILE A 116 16.95 -3.35 -2.47
N PRO A 117 17.83 -2.39 -2.14
CA PRO A 117 18.98 -2.63 -1.27
C PRO A 117 18.56 -3.07 0.13
N ASN A 118 19.30 -4.02 0.72
CA ASN A 118 18.98 -4.55 2.05
C ASN A 118 18.96 -3.47 3.15
N TYR A 119 19.86 -2.47 3.08
CA TYR A 119 19.90 -1.40 4.08
C TYR A 119 18.60 -0.58 4.12
N ILE A 120 17.86 -0.46 3.00
CA ILE A 120 16.55 0.20 2.97
C ILE A 120 15.52 -0.62 3.74
N ILE A 121 15.57 -1.95 3.62
CA ILE A 121 14.68 -2.85 4.34
C ILE A 121 15.03 -2.90 5.82
N ASP A 122 16.30 -2.82 6.18
CA ASP A 122 16.73 -2.75 7.57
C ASP A 122 16.16 -1.50 8.28
N GLU A 123 16.19 -0.34 7.62
CA GLU A 123 15.54 0.87 8.12
C GLU A 123 14.02 0.71 8.23
N CYS A 124 13.37 0.10 7.23
CA CYS A 124 11.93 -0.18 7.28
C CYS A 124 11.58 -1.09 8.47
N ASN A 125 12.37 -2.14 8.70
CA ASN A 125 12.20 -3.05 9.84
C ASN A 125 12.30 -2.31 11.17
N GLN A 126 13.26 -1.38 11.32
CA GLN A 126 13.40 -0.59 12.54
C GLN A 126 12.14 0.23 12.84
N HIS A 127 11.58 0.91 11.85
CA HIS A 127 10.35 1.68 12.03
C HIS A 127 9.15 0.78 12.36
N ILE A 128 9.03 -0.39 11.72
CA ILE A 128 7.97 -1.37 12.03
C ILE A 128 8.09 -1.85 13.48
N GLU A 129 9.30 -2.11 13.98
CA GLU A 129 9.52 -2.50 15.37
C GLU A 129 9.22 -1.39 16.37
N LEU A 130 9.39 -0.11 15.99
CA LEU A 130 8.93 1.02 16.80
C LEU A 130 7.41 1.06 16.88
N LEU A 131 6.73 0.92 15.72
CA LEU A 131 5.26 0.93 15.66
C LEU A 131 4.62 -0.20 16.50
N LYS A 132 5.26 -1.38 16.55
CA LYS A 132 4.84 -2.49 17.41
C LYS A 132 4.95 -2.20 18.91
N LYS A 133 5.86 -1.32 19.33
CA LYS A 133 6.05 -0.98 20.75
C LYS A 133 5.05 0.04 21.26
N ASP A 134 4.48 0.82 20.35
CA ASP A 134 3.49 1.87 20.64
C ASP A 134 2.03 1.38 20.53
N SER A 135 1.81 0.14 20.08
CA SER A 135 0.49 -0.52 19.95
C SER A 135 0.22 -1.50 21.09
#